data_AF-A0A430JV18-F1
#
_entry.id   AF-A0A430JV18-F1
#
_cell.length_a   1.000
_cell.length_b   1.000
_cell.length_c   1.000
_cell.angle_alpha   90.00
_cell.angle_beta   90.00
_cell.angle_gamma   90.00
#
_symmetry.space_group_name_H-M   'P 1'
#
loop_
_entity.id
_entity.type
_entity.pdbx_description
1 polymer ?
#
loop_
_entity_poly.entity_id
_entity_poly.type
_entity_poly.pdbx_seq_one_letter_code
_entity_poly.pdbx_strand_id
1 'polypeptide(L)'
;MSTRILGVLAYWAVLALIAFTLTVLLRSGVIPLALLLVNSSLVSLSLLLANLTDAVRFLPDLLARSIVFSGEQFRDLDNGLPIADLHPLDPATAWTAIGVWAAVSLVSALICFGRRDA
;
A
#
# COMPACT_ATOMS: atom_id res chain seq x y z
N MET A 1 1.24 -20.98 3.74
CA MET A 1 1.25 -20.14 4.96
C MET A 1 2.31 -19.04 4.89
N SER A 2 3.59 -19.38 4.60
CA SER A 2 4.73 -18.46 4.66
C SER A 2 4.63 -17.22 3.76
N THR A 3 4.13 -17.36 2.53
CA THR A 3 4.02 -16.25 1.57
C THR A 3 3.03 -15.17 2.02
N ARG A 4 1.97 -15.56 2.74
CA ARG A 4 0.95 -14.63 3.24
C ARG A 4 1.50 -13.75 4.36
N ILE A 5 2.23 -14.36 5.29
CA ILE A 5 2.91 -13.65 6.37
C ILE A 5 3.93 -12.67 5.77
N LEU A 6 4.69 -13.12 4.77
CA LEU A 6 5.65 -12.26 4.08
C LEU A 6 4.96 -11.06 3.39
N GLY A 7 3.80 -11.29 2.75
CA GLY A 7 3.01 -10.22 2.13
C GLY A 7 2.50 -9.19 3.15
N VAL A 8 1.99 -9.64 4.30
CA VAL A 8 1.54 -8.74 5.38
C VAL A 8 2.71 -7.94 5.94
N LEU A 9 3.86 -8.57 6.19
CA LEU A 9 5.05 -7.89 6.68
C LEU A 9 5.59 -6.87 5.67
N ALA A 10 5.63 -7.21 4.38
CA ALA A 10 6.05 -6.31 3.32
C ALA A 10 5.12 -5.08 3.24
N TYR A 11 3.81 -5.30 3.33
CA TYR A 11 2.82 -4.22 3.37
C TYR A 11 3.03 -3.28 4.57
N TRP A 12 3.20 -3.83 5.78
CA TRP A 12 3.45 -3.02 6.97
C TRP A 12 4.77 -2.24 6.87
N ALA A 13 5.83 -2.85 6.33
CA ALA A 13 7.09 -2.17 6.11
C ALA A 13 6.94 -0.99 5.13
N VAL A 14 6.20 -1.18 4.02
CA VAL A 14 5.93 -0.11 3.05
C VAL A 14 5.08 1.00 3.66
N LEU A 15 4.03 0.67 4.42
CA LEU A 15 3.24 1.67 5.12
C LEU A 15 4.08 2.46 6.14
N ALA A 16 4.95 1.79 6.89
CA ALA A 16 5.88 2.45 7.82
C ALA A 16 6.85 3.39 7.09
N LEU A 17 7.38 2.98 5.93
CA LEU A 17 8.23 3.81 5.07
C LEU A 17 7.49 5.04 4.53
N ILE A 18 6.25 4.88 4.08
CA ILE A 18 5.41 6.00 3.62
C ILE A 18 5.13 6.95 4.79
N ALA A 19 4.75 6.42 5.95
CA ALA A 19 4.50 7.21 7.16
C ALA A 19 5.75 7.96 7.63
N PHE A 20 6.92 7.32 7.59
CA PHE A 20 8.20 7.94 7.89
C PHE A 20 8.51 9.09 6.93
N THR A 21 8.35 8.85 5.62
CA THR A 21 8.53 9.86 4.58
C THR A 21 7.63 11.07 4.83
N LEU A 22 6.33 10.84 5.07
CA LEU A 22 5.38 11.91 5.39
C LEU A 22 5.74 12.66 6.69
N THR A 23 6.23 11.95 7.72
CA THR A 23 6.70 12.59 8.96
C THR A 23 7.85 13.55 8.68
N VAL A 24 8.81 13.12 7.85
CA VAL A 24 9.96 13.93 7.46
C VAL A 24 9.53 15.15 6.63
N LEU A 25 8.61 14.98 5.67
CA LEU A 25 8.12 16.08 4.84
C LEU A 25 7.30 17.09 5.64
N LEU A 26 6.32 16.61 6.41
CA LEU A 26 5.33 17.45 7.09
C LEU A 26 5.82 17.95 8.45
N ARG A 27 6.99 17.46 8.92
CA ARG A 27 7.55 17.73 10.25
C ARG A 27 6.55 17.44 11.38
N SER A 28 5.67 16.47 11.17
CA SER A 28 4.62 16.07 12.11
C SER A 28 4.38 14.58 12.03
N GLY A 29 4.42 13.90 13.17
CA GLY A 29 4.09 12.47 13.27
C GLY A 29 2.59 12.18 13.35
N VAL A 30 1.77 13.20 13.65
CA VAL A 30 0.32 13.04 13.82
C VAL A 30 -0.36 12.79 12.48
N ILE A 31 0.05 13.51 11.43
CA ILE A 31 -0.53 13.37 10.08
C ILE A 31 -0.33 11.94 9.52
N PRO A 32 0.89 11.36 9.52
CA PRO A 32 1.08 9.99 9.07
C PRO A 32 0.34 8.96 9.93
N LEU A 33 0.28 9.14 11.25
CA LEU A 33 -0.53 8.27 12.11
C LEU A 33 -2.02 8.33 11.75
N ALA A 34 -2.57 9.52 11.56
CA ALA A 34 -3.95 9.70 11.13
C ALA A 34 -4.20 9.04 9.76
N LEU A 35 -3.24 9.15 8.83
CA LEU A 35 -3.34 8.54 7.51
C LEU A 35 -3.32 7.00 7.57
N LEU A 36 -2.46 6.41 8.40
CA LEU A 36 -2.45 4.96 8.66
C LEU A 36 -3.76 4.49 9.29
N LEU A 37 -4.30 5.26 10.24
CA LEU A 37 -5.55 4.94 10.93
C LEU A 37 -6.75 4.99 9.97
N VAL A 38 -6.82 6.04 9.13
CA VAL A 38 -7.86 6.17 8.09
C VAL A 38 -7.71 5.07 7.03
N ASN A 39 -6.49 4.73 6.64
CA ASN A 39 -6.27 3.64 5.67
C ASN A 39 -6.70 2.27 6.23
N SER A 40 -6.49 2.04 7.52
CA SER A 40 -6.90 0.82 8.25
C SER A 40 -8.38 0.81 8.66
N SER A 41 -9.15 1.86 8.35
CA SER A 41 -10.57 1.94 8.69
C SER A 41 -11.43 1.03 7.79
N LEU A 42 -12.65 0.71 8.26
CA LEU A 42 -13.57 -0.26 7.62
C LEU A 42 -13.93 0.05 6.15
N VAL A 43 -13.78 1.30 5.70
CA VAL A 43 -13.85 1.71 4.30
C VAL A 43 -12.55 2.41 3.93
N SER A 44 -11.58 1.65 3.41
CA SER A 44 -10.30 2.21 2.99
C SER A 44 -10.48 3.17 1.81
N LEU A 45 -9.72 4.27 1.79
CA LEU A 45 -9.71 5.23 0.67
C LEU A 45 -9.47 4.56 -0.69
N SER A 46 -8.64 3.52 -0.74
CA SER A 46 -8.39 2.72 -1.93
C SER A 46 -9.66 2.03 -2.47
N LEU A 47 -10.56 1.58 -1.58
CA LEU A 47 -11.83 0.95 -1.98
C LEU A 47 -12.80 1.98 -2.58
N LEU A 48 -12.84 3.18 -2.01
CA LEU A 48 -13.62 4.28 -2.58
C LEU A 48 -13.08 4.67 -3.96
N LEU A 49 -11.76 4.80 -4.07
CA LEU A 49 -11.10 5.15 -5.33
C LEU A 49 -11.26 4.06 -6.41
N ALA A 50 -11.36 2.80 -6.01
CA ALA A 50 -11.59 1.69 -6.94
C ALA A 50 -12.94 1.81 -7.69
N ASN A 51 -13.93 2.53 -7.15
CA ASN A 51 -15.16 2.84 -7.90
C ASN A 51 -14.94 3.84 -9.05
N LEU A 52 -13.86 4.63 -9.00
CA LEU A 52 -13.60 5.69 -9.96
C LEU A 52 -12.60 5.28 -11.04
N THR A 53 -11.65 4.40 -10.74
CA THR A 53 -10.60 4.02 -11.71
C THR A 53 -9.90 2.70 -11.41
N ASP A 54 -9.59 1.95 -12.48
CA ASP A 54 -8.84 0.69 -12.41
C ASP A 54 -7.33 0.88 -12.15
N ALA A 55 -6.83 2.12 -12.23
CA ALA A 55 -5.43 2.42 -11.94
C ALA A 55 -5.08 2.17 -10.45
N VAL A 56 -6.11 2.05 -9.60
CA VAL A 56 -5.96 1.88 -8.15
C VAL A 56 -5.30 0.56 -7.78
N ARG A 57 -5.31 -0.42 -8.69
CA ARG A 57 -4.65 -1.73 -8.49
C ARG A 57 -3.16 -1.65 -8.13
N PHE A 58 -2.49 -0.53 -8.46
CA PHE A 58 -1.10 -0.28 -8.10
C PHE A 58 -0.90 0.39 -6.73
N LEU A 59 -1.96 0.65 -5.96
CA LEU A 59 -1.84 1.15 -4.59
C LEU A 59 -1.30 0.06 -3.67
N PRO A 60 -0.50 0.43 -2.65
CA PRO A 60 0.14 -0.53 -1.76
C PRO A 60 -0.87 -1.45 -1.03
N ASP A 61 -2.07 -0.96 -0.70
CA ASP A 61 -3.12 -1.75 -0.05
C ASP A 61 -3.69 -2.86 -0.95
N LEU A 62 -4.00 -2.54 -2.21
CA LEU A 62 -4.54 -3.51 -3.16
C LEU A 62 -3.46 -4.49 -3.65
N LEU A 63 -2.22 -4.01 -3.82
CA LEU A 63 -1.06 -4.86 -4.08
C LEU A 63 -0.85 -5.88 -2.96
N ALA A 64 -0.90 -5.44 -1.69
CA ALA A 64 -0.77 -6.34 -0.56
C ALA A 64 -1.86 -7.41 -0.53
N ARG A 65 -3.12 -7.05 -0.80
CA ARG A 65 -4.22 -8.02 -0.92
C ARG A 65 -3.96 -9.05 -2.02
N SER A 66 -3.47 -8.61 -3.19
CA SER A 66 -3.13 -9.54 -4.29
C SER A 66 -1.98 -10.49 -3.97
N ILE A 67 -1.07 -10.10 -3.06
CA ILE A 67 0.05 -10.95 -2.60
C ILE A 67 -0.41 -11.92 -1.49
N VAL A 68 -1.28 -11.46 -0.59
CA VAL A 68 -1.73 -12.21 0.60
C VAL A 68 -2.83 -13.22 0.28
N PHE A 69 -3.67 -12.93 -0.71
CA PHE A 69 -4.78 -13.79 -1.12
C PHE A 69 -4.53 -14.35 -2.52
N SER A 70 -4.72 -15.67 -2.70
CA SER A 70 -4.68 -16.29 -4.02
C SER A 70 -5.92 -15.90 -4.83
N GLY A 71 -5.87 -15.91 -6.17
CA GLY A 71 -6.93 -15.37 -7.03
C GLY A 71 -8.37 -15.82 -6.70
N GLU A 72 -8.56 -17.09 -6.35
CA GLU A 72 -9.87 -17.62 -5.88
C GLU A 72 -10.33 -16.97 -4.56
N GLN A 73 -9.42 -16.82 -3.60
CA GLN A 73 -9.69 -16.21 -2.28
C GLN A 73 -9.88 -14.70 -2.38
N PHE A 74 -9.15 -14.05 -3.30
CA PHE A 74 -9.29 -12.63 -3.59
C PHE A 74 -10.71 -12.34 -4.11
N ARG A 75 -11.20 -13.14 -5.07
CA ARG A 75 -12.59 -13.07 -5.56
C ARG A 75 -13.63 -13.28 -4.46
N ASP A 76 -13.42 -14.25 -3.57
CA ASP A 76 -14.39 -14.55 -2.51
C ASP A 76 -14.47 -13.48 -1.41
N LEU A 77 -13.36 -12.80 -1.11
CA LEU A 77 -13.32 -11.66 -0.17
C LEU A 77 -14.01 -10.42 -0.73
N ASP A 78 -13.97 -10.27 -2.05
CA ASP A 78 -14.42 -9.07 -2.75
C ASP A 78 -15.84 -9.19 -3.31
N ASN A 79 -16.48 -10.36 -3.17
CA ASN A 79 -17.89 -10.59 -3.55
C ASN A 79 -18.82 -9.64 -2.76
N GLY A 80 -19.12 -8.47 -3.35
CA GLY A 80 -19.93 -7.40 -2.77
C GLY A 80 -19.20 -6.08 -2.55
N LEU A 81 -17.89 -6.03 -2.78
CA LEU A 81 -17.09 -4.81 -2.76
C LEU A 81 -16.86 -4.29 -4.20
N PRO A 82 -16.67 -2.97 -4.39
CA PRO A 82 -16.37 -2.34 -5.68
C PRO A 82 -15.12 -2.86 -6.41
N ILE A 83 -14.32 -3.69 -5.77
CA ILE A 83 -13.11 -4.31 -6.31
C ILE A 83 -13.36 -5.70 -6.91
N ALA A 84 -14.59 -6.21 -6.88
CA ALA A 84 -14.93 -7.51 -7.46
C ALA A 84 -14.60 -7.63 -8.96
N ASP A 85 -14.72 -6.52 -9.69
CA ASP A 85 -14.42 -6.44 -11.13
C ASP A 85 -12.94 -6.13 -11.40
N LEU A 86 -12.18 -5.76 -10.37
CA LEU A 86 -10.77 -5.41 -10.51
C LEU A 86 -9.92 -6.68 -10.62
N HIS A 87 -9.33 -6.89 -11.80
CA HIS A 87 -8.48 -8.06 -12.01
C HIS A 87 -7.21 -7.96 -11.13
N PRO A 88 -6.93 -8.96 -10.27
CA PRO A 88 -5.74 -8.95 -9.44
C PRO A 88 -4.49 -8.97 -10.33
N LEU A 89 -3.44 -8.28 -9.89
CA LEU A 89 -2.16 -8.31 -10.61
C LEU A 89 -1.54 -9.69 -10.50
N ASP A 90 -0.80 -10.06 -11.55
CA ASP A 90 0.10 -11.20 -11.51
C ASP A 90 1.07 -11.07 -10.32
N PRO A 91 1.32 -12.14 -9.53
CA PRO A 91 2.11 -12.05 -8.31
C PRO A 91 3.50 -11.43 -8.51
N ALA A 92 4.17 -11.71 -9.63
CA ALA A 92 5.48 -11.12 -9.92
C ALA A 92 5.39 -9.59 -10.12
N THR A 93 4.32 -9.12 -10.77
CA THR A 93 4.06 -7.69 -10.95
C THR A 93 3.69 -7.04 -9.61
N ALA A 94 2.94 -7.73 -8.75
CA ALA A 94 2.59 -7.21 -7.43
C ALA A 94 3.83 -7.04 -6.54
N TRP A 95 4.73 -8.02 -6.52
CA TRP A 95 5.99 -7.97 -5.76
C TRP A 95 6.96 -6.90 -6.26
N THR A 96 7.02 -6.66 -7.57
CA THR A 96 7.86 -5.58 -8.10
C THR A 96 7.27 -4.22 -7.78
N ALA A 97 5.96 -4.03 -7.92
CA ALA A 97 5.29 -2.77 -7.61
C ALA A 97 5.40 -2.39 -6.12
N ILE A 98 5.28 -3.34 -5.20
CA ILE A 98 5.47 -3.07 -3.77
C ILE A 98 6.93 -2.68 -3.45
N GLY A 99 7.89 -3.28 -4.16
CA GLY A 99 9.31 -2.90 -4.10
C GLY A 99 9.57 -1.48 -4.62
N VAL A 100 8.90 -1.08 -5.70
CA VAL A 100 8.98 0.30 -6.23
C VAL A 100 8.45 1.31 -5.22
N TRP A 101 7.30 1.04 -4.58
CA TRP A 101 6.77 1.90 -3.52
C TRP A 101 7.75 2.05 -2.34
N ALA A 102 8.38 0.95 -1.92
CA ALA A 102 9.41 0.98 -0.89
C ALA A 102 10.60 1.86 -1.29
N ALA A 103 11.11 1.66 -2.51
CA ALA A 103 12.24 2.42 -3.05
C ALA A 103 11.92 3.92 -3.18
N VAL A 104 10.76 4.28 -3.72
CA VAL A 104 10.31 5.67 -3.86
C VAL A 104 10.21 6.35 -2.49
N SER A 105 9.66 5.67 -1.48
CA SER A 105 9.54 6.21 -0.12
C SER A 105 10.93 6.44 0.49
N LEU A 106 11.82 5.46 0.37
CA LEU A 106 13.17 5.54 0.91
C LEU A 106 14.00 6.64 0.24
N VAL A 107 13.96 6.73 -1.08
CA VAL A 107 14.63 7.79 -1.86
C VAL A 107 14.08 9.17 -1.46
N SER A 108 12.76 9.31 -1.34
CA SER A 108 12.12 10.56 -0.92
C SER A 108 12.59 11.00 0.46
N ALA A 109 12.66 10.06 1.42
CA ALA A 109 13.19 10.32 2.75
C ALA A 109 14.66 10.75 2.71
N LEU A 110 15.51 10.04 1.96
CA LEU A 110 16.94 10.36 1.81
C LEU A 110 17.15 11.76 1.20
N ILE A 111 16.40 12.12 0.16
CA ILE A 111 16.46 13.47 -0.44
C ILE A 111 16.09 14.53 0.60
N CYS A 112 15.05 14.27 1.39
CA CYS A 112 14.64 15.22 2.44
C CYS A 112 15.72 15.38 3.53
N PHE A 113 16.45 14.31 3.89
CA PHE A 113 17.59 14.39 4.81
C PHE A 113 18.77 15.13 4.20
N GLY A 114 19.16 14.80 2.96
CA GLY A 114 20.28 15.49 2.30
C GLY A 114 20.05 16.99 2.10
N ARG A 115 18.78 17.43 1.97
CA ARG A 115 18.41 18.86 1.94
C ARG A 115 18.35 19.51 3.33
N ARG A 116 18.36 18.75 4.42
CA ARG A 116 18.43 19.28 5.80
C ARG A 116 19.88 19.50 6.25
N ASP A 117 20.81 18.71 5.72
CA ASP A 117 22.22 18.74 6.10
C ASP A 117 23.06 19.73 5.28
N ALA A 118 22.51 20.29 4.20
CA ALA A 118 23.12 21.31 3.33
C ALA A 118 22.60 22.72 3.66
#